data_AF-A0A3T1B168-F1
#
_entry.id   AF-A0A3T1B168-F1
#
_cell.length_a   1.000
_cell.length_b   1.000
_cell.length_c   1.000
_cell.angle_alpha   90.00
_cell.angle_beta   90.00
_cell.angle_gamma   90.00
#
_symmetry.space_group_name_H-M   'P 1'
#
loop_
_entity.id
_entity.type
_entity.pdbx_description
1 polymer ?
#
loop_
_entity_poly.entity_id
_entity_poly.type
_entity_poly.pdbx_seq_one_letter_code
_entity_poly.pdbx_strand_id
1 'polypeptide(L)'
;MAEILSERMRPCRRCGHPTRVDRMIQGYGRNCAAQLGLIGGTVDTGHTGPDLFDLIEVEPEDECDGWDRPADRGIPVSARRRR
;
A
#
# COMPACT_ATOMS: atom_id res chain seq x y z
N MET A 1 13.76 -38.44 19.37
CA MET A 1 14.66 -38.08 18.27
C MET A 1 14.00 -36.97 17.47
N ALA A 2 14.70 -35.85 17.30
CA ALA A 2 14.18 -34.59 16.78
C ALA A 2 13.71 -34.75 15.32
N GLU A 3 12.40 -34.89 15.12
CA GLU A 3 11.76 -34.64 13.82
C GLU A 3 11.79 -33.14 13.58
N ILE A 4 12.83 -32.75 12.86
CA ILE A 4 13.14 -31.43 12.35
C ILE A 4 11.85 -30.84 11.78
N LEU A 5 11.31 -29.86 12.51
CA LEU A 5 10.26 -28.94 12.08
C LEU A 5 10.64 -28.47 10.68
N SER A 6 9.99 -29.04 9.67
CA SER A 6 9.80 -28.38 8.39
C SER A 6 9.05 -27.09 8.71
N GLU A 7 9.84 -26.06 9.06
CA GLU A 7 9.40 -24.71 9.35
C GLU A 7 8.41 -24.36 8.24
N ARG A 8 7.14 -24.17 8.60
CA ARG A 8 6.09 -23.91 7.63
C ARG A 8 6.45 -22.61 6.93
N MET A 9 7.11 -22.72 5.78
CA MET A 9 7.43 -21.58 4.94
C MET A 9 6.14 -21.23 4.21
N ARG A 10 5.77 -19.96 4.21
CA ARG A 10 4.69 -19.43 3.38
C ARG A 10 5.22 -18.30 2.51
N PRO A 11 4.71 -18.15 1.28
CA PRO A 11 5.11 -17.04 0.42
C PRO A 11 4.57 -15.73 0.98
N CYS A 12 5.40 -14.70 0.99
CA CYS A 12 4.97 -13.34 1.30
C CYS A 12 3.91 -12.86 0.29
N ARG A 13 2.80 -12.28 0.75
CA ARG A 13 1.72 -11.78 -0.12
C ARG A 13 2.12 -10.65 -1.07
N ARG A 14 3.22 -9.92 -0.78
CA ARG A 14 3.72 -8.81 -1.62
C ARG A 14 4.72 -9.26 -2.68
N CYS A 15 5.72 -10.07 -2.30
CA CYS A 15 6.86 -10.39 -3.17
C CYS A 15 7.05 -11.88 -3.45
N GLY A 16 6.20 -12.77 -2.92
CA GLY A 16 6.25 -14.22 -3.18
C GLY A 16 7.39 -14.98 -2.50
N HIS A 17 8.40 -14.29 -1.94
CA HIS A 17 9.55 -14.95 -1.33
C HIS A 17 9.16 -15.85 -0.14
N PRO A 18 9.78 -17.03 -0.01
CA PRO A 18 9.45 -17.97 1.05
C PRO A 18 9.91 -17.39 2.39
N THR A 19 8.97 -17.24 3.32
CA THR A 19 9.23 -16.70 4.66
C THR A 19 8.72 -17.68 5.70
N ARG A 20 9.48 -17.85 6.80
CA ARG A 20 9.04 -18.65 7.95
C ARG A 20 7.76 -18.07 8.53
N VAL A 21 6.74 -18.88 8.73
CA VAL A 21 5.44 -18.44 9.29
C VAL A 21 5.60 -17.72 10.62
N ASP A 22 6.50 -18.18 11.50
CA ASP A 22 6.75 -17.54 12.81
C ASP A 22 7.33 -16.12 12.69
N ARG A 23 7.89 -15.77 11.52
CA ARG A 23 8.48 -14.45 11.23
C ARG A 23 7.61 -13.60 10.32
N MET A 24 6.41 -14.07 9.96
CA MET A 24 5.48 -13.31 9.14
C MET A 24 4.66 -12.34 9.99
N ILE A 25 4.36 -11.17 9.43
CA ILE A 25 3.45 -10.19 10.00
C ILE A 25 2.26 -10.07 9.04
N GLN A 26 1.07 -10.50 9.48
CA GLN A 26 -0.16 -10.44 8.68
C GLN A 26 -0.05 -11.08 7.27
N GLY A 27 0.82 -12.08 7.11
CA GLY A 27 1.05 -12.75 5.82
C GLY A 27 2.11 -12.08 4.92
N TYR A 28 2.81 -11.07 5.43
CA TYR A 28 3.97 -10.46 4.78
C TYR A 28 5.26 -10.86 5.51
N GLY A 29 6.35 -10.97 4.77
CA GLY A 29 7.68 -11.04 5.40
C GLY A 29 8.04 -9.71 6.07
N ARG A 30 8.90 -9.77 7.10
CA ARG A 30 9.27 -8.61 7.94
C ARG A 30 9.61 -7.35 7.14
N ASN A 31 10.47 -7.45 6.12
CA ASN A 31 10.86 -6.28 5.31
C ASN A 31 9.67 -5.69 4.53
N CYS A 32 8.82 -6.53 3.95
CA CYS A 32 7.63 -6.08 3.24
C CYS A 32 6.60 -5.46 4.18
N ALA A 33 6.47 -6.00 5.40
CA ALA A 33 5.60 -5.45 6.43
C ALA A 33 6.08 -4.06 6.88
N ALA A 34 7.40 -3.87 7.04
CA ALA A 34 7.98 -2.57 7.38
C ALA A 34 7.76 -1.52 6.27
N GLN A 35 7.96 -1.90 5.00
CA GLN A 35 7.67 -1.00 3.87
C GLN A 35 6.18 -0.65 3.71
N LEU A 36 5.29 -1.46 4.29
CA LEU A 36 3.85 -1.19 4.32
C LEU A 36 3.41 -0.43 5.59
N GLY A 37 4.35 -0.10 6.48
CA GLY A 37 4.03 0.53 7.77
C GLY A 37 3.26 -0.39 8.74
N LEU A 38 3.24 -1.71 8.49
CA LEU A 38 2.59 -2.68 9.39
C LEU A 38 3.43 -2.95 10.65
N ILE A 39 4.73 -2.65 10.58
CA ILE A 39 5.69 -2.71 11.70
C ILE A 39 6.71 -1.59 11.57
N GLY A 40 7.23 -1.17 12.72
CA GLY A 40 8.00 0.07 12.82
C GLY A 40 7.05 1.25 12.97
N GLY A 41 7.38 2.18 13.85
CA GLY A 41 6.60 3.41 14.00
C GLY A 41 6.52 4.11 12.65
N THR A 42 5.38 4.73 12.36
CA THR A 42 5.30 5.73 11.31
C THR A 42 6.47 6.68 11.54
N VAL A 43 7.31 6.88 10.53
CA VAL A 43 8.27 7.99 10.59
C VAL A 43 7.40 9.21 10.83
N ASP A 44 7.55 9.83 12.00
CA ASP A 44 7.04 11.18 12.20
C ASP A 44 7.81 12.02 11.20
N THR A 45 7.22 12.19 10.03
CA THR A 45 7.81 12.91 8.91
C THR A 45 7.94 14.39 9.23
N GLY A 46 7.55 14.83 10.45
CA GLY A 46 7.66 16.20 10.88
C GLY A 46 7.02 17.09 9.83
N HIS A 47 5.80 16.75 9.39
CA HIS A 47 5.07 17.57 8.46
C HIS A 47 4.75 18.90 9.15
N THR A 48 5.69 19.83 9.05
CA THR A 48 5.50 21.23 9.38
C THR A 48 4.85 21.86 8.16
N GLY A 49 3.52 21.76 8.11
CA GLY A 49 2.71 22.30 7.03
C GLY A 49 1.27 22.43 7.51
N PRO A 50 0.44 23.23 6.81
CA PRO A 50 -0.98 23.28 7.08
C PRO A 50 -1.56 21.87 7.09
N ASP A 51 -2.44 21.59 8.04
CA ASP A 51 -3.09 20.30 8.16
C ASP A 51 -3.88 19.99 6.88
N LEU A 52 -4.17 18.72 6.61
CA LEU A 52 -4.98 18.37 5.43
C LEU A 52 -6.33 19.09 5.45
N PHE A 53 -6.89 19.33 6.64
CA PHE A 53 -8.12 20.09 6.79
C PHE A 53 -7.97 21.60 6.49
N ASP A 54 -6.79 22.19 6.73
CA ASP A 54 -6.50 23.59 6.38
C ASP A 54 -6.44 23.79 4.86
N LEU A 55 -6.13 22.75 4.09
CA LEU A 55 -6.09 22.77 2.62
C LEU A 55 -7.44 22.51 1.96
N ILE A 56 -8.47 22.07 2.71
CA ILE A 56 -9.81 21.79 2.16
C ILE A 56 -10.58 23.08 1.87
N GLU A 57 -10.33 24.16 2.63
CA GLU A 57 -11.06 25.44 2.46
C GLU A 57 -10.67 26.18 1.17
N VAL A 58 -9.55 25.79 0.55
CA VAL A 58 -9.10 26.33 -0.74
C VAL A 58 -9.35 25.26 -1.79
N GLU A 59 -10.59 25.19 -2.30
CA GLU A 59 -10.82 24.51 -3.58
C GLU A 59 -10.13 25.36 -4.67
N PRO A 60 -9.05 24.89 -5.31
CA PRO A 60 -8.60 25.54 -6.53
C PRO A 60 -9.78 25.48 -7.51
N GLU A 61 -10.04 26.59 -8.21
CA GLU A 61 -10.96 26.58 -9.35
C GLU A 61 -10.54 25.40 -10.23
N ASP A 62 -11.47 24.50 -10.54
CA ASP A 62 -11.19 23.27 -11.29
C ASP A 62 -10.68 23.65 -12.69
N GLU A 63 -9.37 23.88 -12.82
CA GLU A 63 -8.67 24.20 -14.07
C GLU A 63 -8.70 23.01 -15.04
N CYS A 64 -9.24 21.87 -14.60
CA CYS A 64 -9.54 20.75 -15.46
C CYS A 64 -10.82 21.06 -16.26
N ASP A 65 -10.63 21.60 -17.47
CA ASP A 65 -11.68 21.83 -18.49
C ASP A 65 -12.42 20.55 -18.95
N GLY A 66 -12.16 19.41 -18.30
CA GLY A 66 -12.77 18.12 -18.57
C GLY A 66 -12.22 17.43 -19.82
N TRP A 67 -11.39 18.10 -20.63
CA TRP A 67 -10.92 17.55 -21.91
C TRP A 67 -9.82 16.48 -21.74
N ASP A 68 -9.19 16.46 -20.57
CA ASP A 68 -8.16 15.50 -20.18
C ASP A 68 -8.70 14.25 -19.49
N ARG A 69 -10.02 14.17 -19.26
CA ARG A 69 -10.63 12.97 -18.68
C ARG A 69 -10.46 11.80 -19.65
N PRO A 70 -9.86 10.68 -19.20
CA PRO A 70 -9.67 9.50 -20.06
C PRO A 70 -10.98 8.98 -20.65
N ALA A 71 -12.09 9.14 -19.91
CA ALA A 71 -13.43 8.77 -20.34
C ALA A 71 -13.89 9.53 -21.59
N ASP A 72 -13.60 10.83 -21.66
CA ASP A 72 -13.99 11.71 -22.77
C ASP A 72 -13.12 11.50 -24.03
N ARG A 73 -11.90 10.98 -23.86
CA ARG A 73 -10.99 10.59 -24.95
C ARG A 73 -11.25 9.18 -25.51
N GLY A 74 -12.29 8.49 -25.04
CA GLY A 74 -12.58 7.11 -25.43
C GLY A 74 -11.50 6.11 -25.03
N ILE A 75 -10.63 6.48 -24.07
CA ILE A 75 -9.60 5.59 -23.54
C ILE A 75 -10.30 4.61 -22.59
N PRO A 76 -10.27 3.29 -22.86
CA PRO A 76 -10.92 2.31 -22.00
C PRO A 76 -10.24 2.30 -20.62
N VAL A 77 -10.84 2.99 -19.66
CA VAL A 77 -10.47 2.86 -18.25
C VAL A 77 -10.86 1.46 -17.80
N SER A 78 -9.85 0.60 -17.64
CA SER A 78 -10.05 -0.76 -17.16
C SER A 78 -10.66 -0.68 -15.76
N ALA A 79 -11.98 -0.92 -15.68
CA ALA A 79 -12.71 -1.03 -14.43
C ALA A 79 -11.99 -2.10 -13.58
N ARG A 80 -11.34 -1.66 -12.51
CA ARG A 80 -10.71 -2.54 -11.54
C ARG A 80 -11.78 -3.52 -11.05
N ARG A 81 -11.73 -4.78 -11.52
CA ARG A 81 -12.55 -5.90 -11.02
C ARG A 81 -12.37 -5.98 -9.51
N ARG A 82 -13.34 -5.48 -8.76
CA ARG A 82 -13.51 -5.84 -7.35
C ARG A 82 -14.08 -7.26 -7.35
N ARG A 83 -13.27 -8.21 -6.88
CA ARG A 83 -13.73 -9.52 -6.41
C ARG A 83 -14.20 -9.37 -4.98
#